data_AF-A0ABD1KC98-F1
#
_entry.id   AF-A0ABD1KC98-F1
#
_cell.length_a   1.000
_cell.length_b   1.000
_cell.length_c   1.000
_cell.angle_alpha   90.00
_cell.angle_beta   90.00
_cell.angle_gamma   90.00
#
_symmetry.space_group_name_H-M   'P 1'
#
loop_
_entity.id
_entity.type
_entity.pdbx_description
1 polymer ?
#
loop_
_entity_poly.entity_id
_entity_poly.type
_entity_poly.pdbx_seq_one_letter_code
_entity_poly.pdbx_strand_id
1 'polypeptide(L)' 'MIGKIIGEKYVSIAKTWIPTLAVWGGVGGVALVHFTDWRLFLDYVPYINGKFKKDE' A
#
# COMPACT_ATOMS: atom_id res chain seq x y z
N MET A 1 -4.22 -29.05 -7.90
CA MET A 1 -5.22 -29.33 -6.85
C MET A 1 -5.95 -28.07 -6.37
N ILE A 2 -5.27 -26.93 -6.14
CA ILE A 2 -5.90 -25.69 -5.65
C ILE A 2 -7.02 -25.16 -6.57
N GLY A 3 -6.82 -25.19 -7.89
CA GLY A 3 -7.85 -24.75 -8.86
C GLY A 3 -9.12 -25.62 -8.92
N LYS A 4 -9.11 -26.85 -8.38
CA LYS A 4 -10.33 -27.67 -8.23
C LYS A 4 -11.13 -27.30 -6.97
N ILE A 5 -10.55 -26.53 -6.05
CA ILE A 5 -11.14 -26.15 -4.75
C ILE A 5 -11.71 -24.73 -4.80
N ILE A 6 -11.13 -23.85 -5.62
CA ILE A 6 -11.58 -22.46 -5.76
C ILE A 6 -12.71 -22.40 -6.81
N GLY A 7 -13.95 -22.54 -6.36
CA GLY A 7 -15.14 -22.36 -7.20
C GLY A 7 -15.43 -20.90 -7.54
N GLU A 8 -16.28 -20.66 -8.55
CA GLU A 8 -16.66 -19.33 -9.04
C GLU A 8 -17.18 -18.40 -7.93
N LYS A 9 -17.87 -18.95 -6.93
CA LYS A 9 -18.32 -18.20 -5.75
C LYS A 9 -17.17 -17.52 -5.02
N TYR A 10 -16.06 -18.22 -4.78
CA TYR A 10 -14.91 -17.66 -4.06
C TYR A 10 -14.16 -16.63 -4.89
N VAL A 11 -14.12 -16.81 -6.21
CA VAL A 11 -13.58 -15.81 -7.15
C VAL A 11 -14.43 -14.54 -7.11
N SER A 12 -15.76 -14.67 -7.13
CA SER A 12 -16.67 -13.52 -7.03
C SER A 12 -16.50 -12.78 -5.71
N ILE A 13 -16.40 -13.50 -4.59
CA ILE A 13 -16.16 -12.90 -3.28
C ILE A 13 -14.82 -12.14 -3.29
N ALA A 14 -13.74 -12.77 -3.73
CA ALA A 14 -12.42 -12.13 -3.80
C ALA A 14 -12.47 -10.83 -4.60
N LYS A 15 -13.15 -10.82 -5.76
CA LYS A 15 -13.35 -9.63 -6.59
C LYS A 15 -14.06 -8.49 -5.84
N THR A 16 -15.11 -8.80 -5.06
CA THR A 16 -15.82 -7.81 -4.25
C THR A 16 -14.92 -7.19 -3.17
N TRP A 17 -13.94 -7.94 -2.65
CA TRP A 17 -13.02 -7.46 -1.62
C TRP A 17 -11.81 -6.68 -2.16
N ILE A 18 -11.55 -6.69 -3.47
CA ILE A 18 -10.40 -5.99 -4.09
C ILE A 18 -10.33 -4.52 -3.67
N PRO A 19 -11.41 -3.70 -3.74
CA PRO A 19 -11.32 -2.29 -3.38
C PRO A 19 -10.95 -2.10 -1.91
N THR A 20 -11.49 -2.94 -1.02
CA THR A 20 -11.22 -2.87 0.42
C THR A 20 -9.77 -3.22 0.71
N LEU A 21 -9.25 -4.29 0.10
CA LEU A 21 -7.85 -4.69 0.25
C LEU A 21 -6.89 -3.63 -0.33
N ALA A 22 -7.24 -3.02 -1.46
CA ALA A 22 -6.45 -1.95 -2.05
C ALA A 22 -6.35 -0.73 -1.11
N VAL A 23 -7.47 -0.31 -0.52
CA VAL A 23 -7.49 0.82 0.43
C VAL A 23 -6.68 0.49 1.68
N TRP A 24 -6.94 -0.66 2.33
CA TRP A 24 -6.20 -1.04 3.54
C TRP A 24 -4.71 -1.32 3.28
N GLY A 25 -4.38 -1.88 2.12
CA GLY A 25 -3.00 -2.00 1.65
C GLY A 25 -2.33 -0.65 1.46
N GLY A 26 -3.04 0.32 0.89
CA GLY A 26 -2.60 1.71 0.78
C GLY A 26 -2.37 2.36 2.14
N VAL A 27 -3.31 2.22 3.09
CA VAL A 27 -3.17 2.73 4.46
C VAL A 27 -1.95 2.11 5.15
N GLY A 28 -1.79 0.79 5.09
CA GLY A 28 -0.64 0.10 5.66
C GLY A 28 0.69 0.53 5.01
N GLY A 29 0.69 0.70 3.68
CA GLY A 29 1.85 1.19 2.94
C GLY A 29 2.25 2.61 3.34
N VAL A 30 1.29 3.52 3.45
CA VAL A 30 1.53 4.91 3.90
C VAL A 30 2.00 4.92 5.36
N ALA A 31 1.41 4.11 6.23
CA ALA A 31 1.83 3.98 7.62
C ALA A 31 3.28 3.49 7.72
N LEU A 32 3.66 2.47 6.94
CA LEU A 32 5.04 1.99 6.88
C LEU A 32 5.98 3.11 6.45
N VAL A 33 5.69 3.79 5.33
CA VAL A 33 6.49 4.92 4.83
C VAL A 33 6.65 6.02 5.89
N HIS A 34 5.58 6.32 6.64
CA HIS A 34 5.60 7.32 7.69
C HIS A 34 6.47 6.89 8.88
N PHE A 35 6.32 5.67 9.38
CA PHE A 35 7.04 5.22 10.58
C PHE A 35 8.52 4.93 10.32
N THR A 36 8.90 4.52 9.12
CA THR A 36 10.30 4.24 8.77
C THR A 36 11.01 5.45 8.18
N ASP A 37 10.32 6.59 8.03
CA ASP A 37 10.82 7.77 7.33
C ASP A 37 11.41 7.42 5.97
N TRP A 38 10.63 6.69 5.17
CA TRP A 38 11.11 6.11 3.94
C TRP A 38 11.37 7.19 2.88
N ARG A 39 12.63 7.64 2.83
CA ARG A 39 13.11 8.72 1.99
C ARG A 39 12.78 8.57 0.51
N LEU A 40 12.86 7.34 -0.04
CA LEU A 40 12.55 7.06 -1.44
C LEU A 40 11.15 7.52 -1.86
N PHE A 41 10.18 7.47 -0.95
CA PHE A 41 8.82 7.97 -1.20
C PHE A 41 8.62 9.40 -0.70
N LEU A 42 9.15 9.73 0.48
CA LEU A 42 8.94 11.02 1.13
C LEU A 42 9.62 12.19 0.41
N ASP A 43 10.71 11.96 -0.32
CA ASP A 43 11.38 13.00 -1.13
C ASP A 43 10.49 13.50 -2.29
N TYR A 44 9.51 12.71 -2.74
CA TYR A 44 8.55 13.13 -3.77
C TYR A 44 7.33 13.88 -3.22
N VAL A 45 7.13 13.90 -1.89
CA VAL A 45 5.99 14.57 -1.28
C VAL A 45 6.31 16.07 -1.14
N PRO A 46 5.63 16.99 -1.84
CA PRO A 46 6.05 18.40 -1.94
C PRO A 46 6.18 19.13 -0.59
N TYR A 47 5.31 18.79 0.37
CA TYR A 47 5.31 19.41 1.70
C TYR A 47 6.37 18.84 2.66
N ILE A 48 6.81 17.59 2.44
CA ILE A 48 7.67 16.85 3.39
C ILE A 48 9.12 16.73 2.88
N ASN A 49 9.36 16.90 1.57
CA ASN A 49 10.68 16.71 0.95
C ASN A 49 11.82 17.59 1.51
N GLY A 50 11.50 18.62 2.29
CA GLY A 50 12.49 19.43 3.01
C GLY A 50 13.15 18.70 4.18
N LYS A 51 12.51 17.66 4.74
CA LYS A 51 12.95 16.94 5.94
C LYS A 51 14.36 16.35 5.85
N PHE A 52 14.77 15.90 4.65
CA PHE A 52 16.03 15.17 4.45
C PHE A 52 17.09 15.98 3.68
N LYS A 53 16.86 17.28 3.48
CA LYS A 53 17.88 18.17 2.90
C LYS A 53 19.02 18.27 3.90
N LYS A 54 20.25 18.17 3.39
CA LYS A 54 21.43 18.54 4.18
C LYS A 54 21.52 20.05 4.14
N ASP A 55 21.62 20.68 5.30
CA ASP A 55 22.01 22.08 5.38
C ASP A 55 23.44 22.19 4.80
N GLU A 56 23.64 23.15 3.90
CA GLU A 56 24.98 23.50 3.41
C GLU A 56 25.85 24.05 4.54
#